data_AF-A0A2X1PVX6-F1
#
_entry.id   AF-A0A2X1PVX6-F1
#
_cell.length_a   1.000
_cell.length_b   1.000
_cell.length_c   1.000
_cell.angle_alpha   90.00
_cell.angle_beta   90.00
_cell.angle_gamma   90.00
#
_symmetry.space_group_name_H-M   'P 1'
#
loop_
_entity.id
_entity.type
_entity.pdbx_description
1 polymer ?
#
loop_
_entity_poly.entity_id
_entity_poly.type
_entity_poly.pdbx_seq_one_letter_code
_entity_poly.pdbx_strand_id
1 'polypeptide(L)' 'MSIQSLLDYISVTPDIRQQGKVKHKLSAILFLTVCAVIAGADEWQEIEDFGHERLEWLKKYGDLIMAFRSMTPLHAL' A
#
# COMPACT_ATOMS: atom_id res chain seq x y z
N MET A 1 -1.15 0.22 20.59
CA MET A 1 -0.42 -0.53 19.54
C MET A 1 0.52 0.43 18.84
N SER A 2 1.79 0.07 18.63
CA SER A 2 2.69 0.89 17.80
C SER A 2 2.51 0.51 16.33
N ILE A 3 2.87 1.42 15.42
CA ILE A 3 2.89 1.12 13.97
C ILE A 3 3.79 -0.08 13.67
N GLN A 4 4.88 -0.25 14.42
CA GLN A 4 5.79 -1.39 14.26
C GLN A 4 5.10 -2.73 14.51
N SER A 5 4.28 -2.84 15.55
CA SER A 5 3.55 -4.09 15.84
C SER A 5 2.57 -4.47 14.72
N LEU A 6 1.96 -3.48 14.06
CA LEU A 6 1.10 -3.73 12.90
C LEU A 6 1.93 -4.24 11.71
N LEU A 7 3.06 -3.59 11.41
CA LEU A 7 3.97 -3.98 10.33
C LEU A 7 4.51 -5.41 10.54
N ASP A 8 4.90 -5.74 11.76
CA ASP A 8 5.40 -7.08 12.10
C ASP A 8 4.31 -8.14 11.84
N TYR A 9 3.07 -7.86 12.25
CA TYR A 9 1.94 -8.76 12.03
C TYR A 9 1.61 -8.98 10.55
N ILE A 10 1.57 -7.93 9.74
CA ILE A 10 1.28 -8.08 8.30
C ILE A 10 2.46 -8.71 7.54
N SER A 11 3.69 -8.56 8.03
CA SER A 11 4.90 -9.07 7.36
C SER A 11 4.97 -10.61 7.31
N VAL A 12 4.37 -11.29 8.29
CA VAL A 12 4.34 -12.76 8.34
C VAL A 12 3.23 -13.38 7.50
N THR A 13 2.38 -12.55 6.88
CA THR A 13 1.28 -13.04 6.06
C THR A 13 1.82 -13.64 4.76
N PRO A 14 1.50 -14.91 4.44
CA PRO A 14 1.98 -15.54 3.22
C PRO A 14 1.39 -14.88 1.98
N ASP A 15 2.25 -14.59 1.00
CA ASP A 15 1.82 -14.01 -0.29
C ASP A 15 1.44 -15.12 -1.28
N ILE A 16 0.15 -15.46 -1.30
CA ILE A 16 -0.41 -16.51 -2.16
C ILE A 16 -0.70 -16.04 -3.61
N ARG A 17 -0.34 -14.80 -3.96
CA ARG A 17 -0.56 -14.27 -5.30
C ARG A 17 0.36 -14.96 -6.31
N GLN A 18 -0.04 -14.93 -7.58
CA GLN A 18 0.76 -15.49 -8.66
C GLN A 18 2.10 -14.75 -8.78
N GLN A 19 3.21 -15.40 -8.40
CA GLN A 19 4.54 -14.78 -8.28
C GLN A 19 4.99 -14.02 -9.54
N GLY A 20 4.69 -14.54 -10.73
CA GLY A 20 5.00 -13.86 -12.01
C GLY A 20 4.21 -12.57 -12.29
N LYS A 21 3.23 -12.23 -11.45
CA LYS A 21 2.41 -11.01 -11.53
C LYS A 21 2.61 -10.08 -10.33
N VAL A 22 3.45 -10.48 -9.36
CA VAL A 22 3.70 -9.68 -8.16
C VAL A 22 4.70 -8.58 -8.49
N LYS A 23 4.22 -7.33 -8.52
CA LYS A 23 5.07 -6.13 -8.66
C LYS A 23 5.44 -5.50 -7.31
N HIS A 24 4.60 -5.72 -6.31
CA HIS A 24 4.64 -5.01 -5.01
C HIS A 24 4.54 -5.99 -3.86
N LYS A 25 5.27 -5.76 -2.77
CA LYS A 25 5.19 -6.58 -1.55
C LYS A 25 3.76 -6.56 -0.99
N LEU A 26 3.24 -7.71 -0.55
CA LEU A 26 1.90 -7.80 0.03
C LEU A 26 1.76 -6.92 1.29
N SER A 27 2.78 -6.93 2.16
CA SER A 27 2.80 -6.11 3.38
C SER A 27 2.67 -4.62 3.10
N ALA A 28 3.29 -4.13 2.02
CA ALA A 28 3.17 -2.75 1.59
C ALA A 28 1.74 -2.39 1.15
N ILE A 29 1.07 -3.27 0.39
CA ILE A 29 -0.32 -3.08 -0.02
C ILE A 29 -1.25 -3.07 1.19
N LEU A 30 -1.11 -4.06 2.09
CA LEU A 30 -1.95 -4.17 3.28
C LEU A 30 -1.79 -2.95 4.21
N PHE A 31 -0.55 -2.49 4.41
CA PHE A 31 -0.29 -1.29 5.21
C PHE A 31 -0.96 -0.04 4.62
N LEU A 32 -0.79 0.18 3.31
CA LEU A 32 -1.42 1.29 2.60
C LEU A 32 -2.95 1.25 2.75
N THR A 33 -3.58 0.11 2.45
CA THR A 33 -5.03 -0.04 2.55
C THR A 33 -5.53 0.27 3.94
N VAL A 34 -4.88 -0.25 4.99
CA VAL A 34 -5.29 0.02 6.38
C VAL A 34 -5.18 1.51 6.71
N CYS A 35 -4.08 2.17 6.34
CA CYS A 35 -3.91 3.59 6.58
C CYS A 35 -4.95 4.45 5.85
N ALA A 36 -5.22 4.14 4.57
CA ALA A 36 -6.19 4.86 3.76
C ALA A 36 -7.62 4.67 4.26
N VAL A 37 -8.03 3.42 4.59
CA VAL A 37 -9.37 3.13 5.12
C VAL A 37 -9.60 3.81 6.47
N ILE A 38 -8.60 3.83 7.36
CA ILE A 38 -8.70 4.57 8.63
C ILE A 38 -8.79 6.08 8.38
N ALA A 39 -8.17 6.58 7.31
CA ALA A 39 -8.27 7.97 6.88
C ALA A 39 -9.59 8.31 6.16
N GLY A 40 -10.47 7.33 5.96
CA GLY A 40 -11.79 7.51 5.36
C GLY A 40 -11.89 7.18 3.87
N ALA A 41 -10.92 6.48 3.30
CA ALA A 41 -11.02 5.98 1.92
C ALA A 41 -11.96 4.76 1.87
N ASP A 42 -12.97 4.82 1.01
CA ASP A 42 -13.95 3.77 0.75
C ASP A 42 -13.69 3.07 -0.59
N GLU A 43 -13.03 3.75 -1.54
CA GLU A 43 -12.72 3.22 -2.87
C GLU A 43 -11.22 2.99 -3.11
N TRP A 44 -10.90 2.09 -4.04
CA TRP A 44 -9.51 1.83 -4.45
C TRP A 44 -8.81 3.06 -5.03
N GLN A 45 -9.57 3.94 -5.69
CA GLN A 45 -9.04 5.19 -6.22
C GLN A 45 -8.60 6.12 -5.08
N GLU A 46 -9.40 6.23 -4.02
CA GLU A 46 -9.06 7.04 -2.86
C GLU A 46 -7.86 6.47 -2.09
N ILE A 47 -7.71 5.15 -2.07
CA ILE A 47 -6.52 4.49 -1.49
C ILE A 47 -5.27 4.81 -2.33
N GLU A 48 -5.39 4.80 -3.66
CA GLU A 48 -4.32 5.21 -4.57
C GLU A 48 -3.93 6.67 -4.34
N ASP A 49 -4.92 7.56 -4.33
CA ASP A 49 -4.75 9.00 -4.13
C ASP A 49 -4.10 9.29 -2.76
N PHE A 50 -4.58 8.66 -1.69
CA PHE A 50 -3.96 8.74 -0.36
C PHE A 50 -2.48 8.31 -0.40
N GLY A 51 -2.19 7.24 -1.12
CA GLY A 51 -0.84 6.72 -1.30
C GLY A 51 0.09 7.70 -2.02
N HIS A 52 -0.42 8.42 -3.03
CA HIS A 52 0.31 9.48 -3.72
C HIS A 52 0.53 10.70 -2.82
N GLU A 53 -0.52 11.18 -2.16
CA GLU A 53 -0.47 12.37 -1.30
C GLU A 53 0.43 12.18 -0.08
N ARG A 54 0.47 10.96 0.48
CA ARG A 54 1.21 10.64 1.70
C ARG A 54 2.48 9.82 1.45
N LEU A 55 2.96 9.77 0.20
CA LEU A 55 4.10 8.94 -0.20
C LEU A 55 5.35 9.16 0.67
N GLU A 56 5.72 10.41 0.97
CA GLU A 56 6.90 10.73 1.79
C GLU A 56 6.74 10.30 3.25
N TRP A 57 5.51 10.29 3.78
CA TRP A 57 5.23 9.77 5.11
C TRP A 57 5.28 8.24 5.10
N LEU A 58 4.67 7.61 4.10
CA LEU A 58 4.61 6.17 3.90
C LEU A 58 6.01 5.53 3.78
N LYS A 59 6.94 6.15 3.06
CA LYS A 59 8.34 5.69 2.91
C LYS A 59 9.08 5.46 4.23
N LYS A 60 8.63 6.07 5.34
CA LYS A 60 9.23 5.89 6.67
C LYS A 60 8.95 4.50 7.26
N TYR A 61 7.96 3.79 6.73
CA TYR A 61 7.42 2.55 7.30
C TYR A 61 7.61 1.33 6.40
N GLY A 62 8.17 1.49 5.19
CA GLY A 62 8.51 0.37 4.31
C GLY A 62 8.93 0.75 2.89
N ASP A 63 9.31 -0.27 2.09
CA ASP A 63 9.67 -0.15 0.67
C ASP A 63 8.44 0.09 -0.23
N LEU A 64 7.77 1.22 -0.02
CA LEU A 64 6.54 1.59 -0.77
C LEU A 64 6.84 2.22 -2.14
N ILE A 65 8.12 2.35 -2.50
CA ILE A 65 8.60 3.07 -3.70
C ILE A 65 8.06 2.47 -5.01
N MET A 66 7.68 1.19 -5.04
CA MET A 66 7.31 0.51 -6.28
C MET A 66 5.79 0.44 -6.53
N ALA A 67 4.94 0.51 -5.49
CA ALA A 67 3.48 0.38 -5.62
C ALA A 67 2.87 1.35 -6.64
N PHE A 68 3.35 2.59 -6.59
CA PHE A 68 2.71 3.74 -7.25
C PHE A 68 3.27 4.08 -8.63
N ARG A 69 4.43 3.54 -9.02
CA ARG A 69 5.04 3.86 -10.34
C ARG A 69 4.35 3.17 -11.52
N SER A 70 3.44 2.22 -11.26
CA SER A 70 2.79 1.40 -12.29
C SER A 70 1.26 1.50 -12.32
N MET A 71 0.66 2.24 -11.38
CA MET A 71 -0.72 2.69 -11.51
C MET A 71 -0.65 4.06 -12.18
N THR A 72 -0.68 4.06 -13.51
CA THR A 72 -1.10 5.27 -14.23
C THR A 72 -2.56 5.51 -13.86
N PRO A 73 -2.98 6.76 -13.60
CA PRO A 73 -4.38 7.04 -13.36
C PRO A 73 -5.19 6.46 -14.52
N LEU A 74 -6.17 5.59 -14.22
CA LEU A 74 -7.13 5.11 -15.23
C LEU A 74 -7.88 6.27 -15.90
N HIS A 75 -7.80 7.47 -15.32
CA HIS A 75 -8.41 8.72 -15.77
C HIS A 75 -7.51 9.60 -16.66
N ALA A 76 -6.28 9.17 -16.99
CA ALA A 76 -5.36 9.93 -17.83
C ALA A 76 -5.46 9.60 -19.35
N LEU A 77 -6.57 8.97 -19.78
CA LEU A 77 -6.94 8.76 -21.18
C LEU A 77 -8.29 9.41 -21.49
#